data_AF-A0AB34QP14-F1
#
_entry.id   AF-A0AB34QP14-F1
#
_cell.length_a   1.000
_cell.length_b   1.000
_cell.length_c   1.000
_cell.angle_alpha   90.00
_cell.angle_beta   90.00
_cell.angle_gamma   90.00
#
_symmetry.space_group_name_H-M   'P 1'
#
loop_
_entity.id
_entity.type
_entity.pdbx_description
1 polymer ?
#
loop_
_entity_poly.entity_id
_entity_poly.type
_entity_poly.pdbx_seq_one_letter_code
_entity_poly.pdbx_strand_id
1 'polypeptide(L)'
;MTEKVKLARYRNTSYFVGYTGDGANKQYTWTGSKNGKVDVKEVPRELVDWLTMSSVCFDKGELVLIEENEESKEITDSINDVETYVNNTHTKEEIEAMIKSSTAAQLKKQLTEITVEAEKQFVIDVASEFSDDIAKGKLTVLADWMGVEDSSILFD
;
A
#
# COMPACT_ATOMS: atom_id res chain seq x y z
N MET A 1 -22.68 19.70 -7.39
CA MET A 1 -22.29 18.27 -7.35
C MET A 1 -21.16 18.18 -6.35
N THR A 2 -21.20 17.24 -5.41
CA THR A 2 -20.04 16.98 -4.56
C THR A 2 -18.98 16.34 -5.43
N GLU A 3 -17.81 16.97 -5.51
CA GLU A 3 -16.63 16.42 -6.20
C GLU A 3 -16.27 15.09 -5.57
N LYS A 4 -15.85 14.13 -6.40
CA LYS A 4 -15.56 12.79 -5.95
C LYS A 4 -14.22 12.34 -6.47
N VAL A 5 -13.52 11.59 -5.64
CA VAL A 5 -12.17 11.08 -5.88
C VAL A 5 -12.18 9.57 -5.69
N LYS A 6 -11.38 8.85 -6.47
CA LYS A 6 -11.22 7.40 -6.30
C LYS A 6 -10.04 7.08 -5.39
N LEU A 7 -10.33 6.29 -4.35
CA LEU A 7 -9.36 5.71 -3.45
C LEU A 7 -9.31 4.20 -3.60
N ALA A 8 -8.10 3.68 -3.74
CA ALA A 8 -7.81 2.25 -3.79
C ALA A 8 -7.17 1.75 -2.49
N ARG A 9 -7.37 0.46 -2.20
CA ARG A 9 -6.63 -0.27 -1.17
C ARG A 9 -5.86 -1.43 -1.82
N TYR A 10 -4.54 -1.26 -1.98
CA TYR A 10 -3.69 -2.30 -2.58
C TYR A 10 -3.37 -3.45 -1.63
N ARG A 11 -3.17 -3.17 -0.34
CA ARG A 11 -2.87 -4.24 0.65
C ARG A 11 -4.05 -5.20 0.82
N ASN A 12 -3.76 -6.42 1.24
CA ASN A 12 -4.76 -7.49 1.42
C ASN A 12 -5.71 -7.26 2.62
N THR A 13 -5.32 -6.39 3.55
CA THR A 13 -6.08 -6.10 4.77
C THR A 13 -7.15 -5.03 4.53
N SER A 14 -8.28 -5.18 5.24
CA SER A 14 -9.37 -4.22 5.18
C SER A 14 -9.02 -2.91 5.90
N TYR A 15 -9.55 -1.81 5.40
CA TYR A 15 -9.41 -0.47 5.97
C TYR A 15 -10.79 0.17 6.16
N PHE A 16 -11.00 0.82 7.31
CA PHE A 16 -12.30 1.36 7.70
C PHE A 16 -12.15 2.81 8.15
N VAL A 17 -13.05 3.67 7.69
CA VAL A 17 -13.09 5.08 8.03
C VAL A 17 -14.49 5.45 8.49
N GLY A 18 -14.61 5.91 9.73
CA GLY A 18 -15.81 6.61 10.20
C GLY A 18 -15.69 8.09 9.85
N TYR A 19 -16.67 8.62 9.12
CA TYR A 19 -16.75 10.02 8.73
C TYR A 19 -18.05 10.63 9.23
N THR A 20 -17.94 11.80 9.87
CA THR A 20 -19.07 12.52 10.47
C THR A 20 -19.18 13.96 9.99
N GLY A 21 -18.43 14.35 8.95
CA GLY A 21 -18.30 15.74 8.51
C GLY A 21 -19.60 16.35 7.95
N ASP A 22 -20.54 15.51 7.49
CA ASP A 22 -21.86 15.93 6.99
C ASP A 22 -22.97 15.83 8.05
N GLY A 23 -22.61 15.61 9.32
CA GLY A 23 -23.55 15.40 10.42
C GLY A 23 -24.21 14.01 10.44
N ALA A 24 -23.94 13.16 9.46
CA ALA A 24 -24.35 11.76 9.44
C ALA A 24 -23.14 10.86 9.74
N ASN A 25 -23.32 9.83 10.57
CA ASN A 25 -22.27 8.84 10.79
C ASN A 25 -22.21 7.88 9.60
N LYS A 26 -21.31 8.14 8.66
CA LYS A 26 -21.05 7.28 7.51
C LYS A 26 -19.78 6.46 7.76
N GLN A 27 -19.83 5.18 7.45
CA GLN A 27 -18.66 4.32 7.46
C GLN A 27 -18.28 3.94 6.04
N TYR A 28 -17.04 4.22 5.67
CA TYR A 28 -16.42 3.76 4.44
C TYR A 28 -15.53 2.56 4.76
N THR A 29 -15.61 1.53 3.93
CA THR A 29 -14.88 0.28 4.13
C THR A 29 -14.24 -0.13 2.82
N TRP A 30 -12.94 -0.38 2.83
CA TRP A 30 -12.21 -1.06 1.76
C TRP A 30 -11.84 -2.45 2.24
N THR A 31 -12.15 -3.49 1.47
CA THR A 31 -11.92 -4.87 1.90
C THR A 31 -10.47 -5.33 1.78
N GLY A 32 -9.63 -4.54 1.10
CA GLY A 32 -8.30 -4.94 0.68
C GLY A 32 -8.30 -5.58 -0.71
N SER A 33 -7.12 -5.73 -1.30
CA SER A 33 -6.94 -6.53 -2.51
C SER A 33 -7.21 -7.99 -2.20
N LYS A 34 -8.09 -8.61 -2.99
CA LYS A 34 -8.44 -10.03 -2.84
C LYS A 34 -8.51 -10.68 -4.20
N ASN A 35 -7.90 -11.84 -4.36
CA ASN A 35 -7.88 -12.61 -5.62
C ASN A 35 -7.41 -11.75 -6.82
N GLY A 36 -6.37 -10.93 -6.62
CA GLY A 36 -5.84 -10.04 -7.66
C GLY A 36 -6.74 -8.86 -8.04
N LYS A 37 -7.78 -8.55 -7.26
CA LYS A 37 -8.64 -7.39 -7.47
C LYS A 37 -8.46 -6.38 -6.35
N VAL A 38 -8.00 -5.19 -6.71
CA VAL A 38 -7.93 -4.03 -5.83
C VAL A 38 -9.34 -3.51 -5.54
N ASP A 39 -9.64 -3.23 -4.26
CA ASP A 39 -10.88 -2.55 -3.88
C ASP A 39 -10.72 -1.05 -4.13
N VAL A 40 -11.56 -0.51 -5.01
CA VAL A 40 -11.56 0.89 -5.44
C VAL A 40 -12.92 1.49 -5.14
N LYS A 41 -12.93 2.65 -4.48
CA LYS A 41 -14.16 3.36 -4.14
C LYS A 41 -14.08 4.82 -4.51
N GLU A 42 -15.17 5.28 -5.11
CA GLU A 42 -15.42 6.69 -5.37
C GLU A 42 -16.02 7.32 -4.11
N VAL A 43 -15.31 8.29 -3.52
CA VAL A 43 -15.67 8.93 -2.25
C VAL A 43 -15.75 10.46 -2.42
N PRO A 44 -16.51 11.18 -1.58
CA PRO A 44 -16.51 12.64 -1.61
C PRO A 44 -15.12 13.22 -1.37
N ARG A 45 -14.76 14.30 -2.07
CA ARG A 45 -13.50 15.03 -1.85
C ARG A 45 -13.31 15.46 -0.39
N GLU A 46 -14.38 15.88 0.27
CA GLU A 46 -14.37 16.27 1.68
C GLU A 46 -13.90 15.14 2.63
N LEU A 47 -14.13 13.86 2.27
CA LEU A 47 -13.59 12.74 3.03
C LEU A 47 -12.06 12.65 2.88
N VAL A 48 -11.58 12.87 1.66
CA VAL A 48 -10.14 12.83 1.34
C VAL A 48 -9.41 13.93 2.09
N ASP A 49 -9.91 15.17 2.01
CA ASP A 49 -9.31 16.30 2.72
C ASP A 49 -9.30 16.06 4.24
N TRP A 50 -10.40 15.52 4.78
CA TRP A 50 -10.47 15.15 6.19
C TRP A 50 -9.45 14.06 6.56
N LEU A 51 -9.27 13.04 5.71
CA LEU A 51 -8.28 11.99 5.91
C LEU A 51 -6.86 12.55 5.90
N THR A 52 -6.55 13.46 4.97
CA THR A 52 -5.25 14.14 4.91
C THR A 52 -4.98 14.97 6.15
N MET A 53 -5.99 15.68 6.67
CA MET A 53 -5.82 16.59 7.81
C MET A 53 -5.88 15.90 9.18
N SER A 54 -6.66 14.81 9.30
CA SER A 54 -7.08 14.26 10.60
C SER A 54 -6.58 12.85 10.85
N SER A 55 -5.83 12.27 9.91
CA SER A 55 -5.34 10.90 10.01
C SER A 55 -3.97 10.72 9.39
N VAL A 56 -3.36 9.56 9.63
CA VAL A 56 -2.12 9.12 8.97
C VAL A 56 -2.39 8.22 7.77
N CYS A 57 -3.60 8.30 7.19
CA CYS A 57 -4.05 7.42 6.11
C CYS A 57 -3.09 7.46 4.92
N PHE A 58 -2.82 8.66 4.40
CA PHE A 58 -1.92 8.84 3.26
C PHE A 58 -0.45 8.74 3.68
N ASP A 59 -0.06 9.29 4.84
CA ASP A 59 1.32 9.15 5.34
C ASP A 59 1.77 7.68 5.46
N LYS A 60 0.85 6.75 5.75
CA LYS A 60 1.14 5.31 5.86
C LYS A 60 0.77 4.50 4.61
N GLY A 61 0.38 5.14 3.51
CA GLY A 61 -0.05 4.44 2.29
C GLY A 61 -1.26 3.53 2.50
N GLU A 62 -2.17 3.88 3.43
CA GLU A 62 -3.32 3.03 3.71
C GLU A 62 -4.35 3.05 2.57
N LEU A 63 -4.53 4.20 1.93
CA LEU A 63 -5.34 4.36 0.73
C LEU A 63 -4.54 5.11 -0.33
N VAL A 64 -4.78 4.79 -1.59
CA VAL A 64 -4.04 5.33 -2.73
C VAL A 64 -4.97 6.10 -3.65
N LEU A 65 -4.57 7.31 -4.03
CA LEU A 65 -5.23 8.09 -5.07
C LEU A 65 -4.93 7.45 -6.43
N ILE A 66 -5.96 7.04 -7.16
CA ILE A 66 -5.78 6.36 -8.46
C ILE A 66 -6.14 7.24 -9.68
N GLU A 67 -6.50 8.49 -9.45
CA GLU A 67 -6.78 9.43 -10.53
C GLU A 67 -5.52 10.20 -10.86
N GLU A 68 -5.24 10.37 -12.16
CA GLU A 68 -4.14 11.21 -12.65
C GLU A 68 -4.72 12.51 -13.21
N ASN A 69 -5.23 13.38 -12.33
CA ASN A 69 -5.79 14.68 -12.69
C ASN A 69 -5.14 15.80 -11.85
N GLU A 70 -5.51 17.06 -12.09
CA GLU A 70 -4.98 18.19 -11.32
C GLU A 70 -5.38 18.08 -9.84
N GLU A 71 -6.60 17.62 -9.55
CA GLU A 71 -7.13 17.47 -8.20
C GLU A 71 -6.35 16.46 -7.36
N SER A 72 -5.97 15.31 -7.93
CA SER A 72 -5.18 14.30 -7.23
C SER A 72 -3.74 14.74 -6.96
N LYS A 73 -3.18 15.60 -7.82
CA LYS A 73 -1.88 16.23 -7.59
C LYS A 73 -1.95 17.19 -6.42
N GLU A 74 -2.97 18.04 -6.35
CA GLU A 74 -3.16 18.95 -5.21
C GLU A 74 -3.27 18.18 -3.88
N ILE A 75 -3.99 17.05 -3.87
CA ILE A 75 -4.08 16.20 -2.68
C ILE A 75 -2.71 15.60 -2.36
N THR A 76 -2.00 15.08 -3.37
CA THR A 76 -0.68 14.48 -3.16
C THR A 76 0.32 15.50 -2.60
N ASP A 77 0.31 16.73 -3.13
CA ASP A 77 1.15 17.84 -2.66
C ASP A 77 0.82 18.27 -1.22
N SER A 78 -0.37 17.93 -0.72
CA SER A 78 -0.81 18.21 0.64
C SER A 78 -0.49 17.10 1.65
N ILE A 79 0.02 15.95 1.19
CA ILE A 79 0.47 14.87 2.09
C ILE A 79 1.74 15.33 2.81
N ASN A 80 1.80 15.13 4.12
CA ASN A 80 2.90 15.62 4.95
C ASN A 80 4.24 14.95 4.60
N ASP A 81 4.19 13.66 4.26
CA ASP A 81 5.35 12.85 3.89
C ASP A 81 5.08 12.09 2.59
N VAL A 82 5.20 12.80 1.47
CA VAL A 82 4.98 12.25 0.12
C VAL A 82 5.96 11.11 -0.19
N GLU A 83 7.20 11.20 0.30
CA GLU A 83 8.21 10.16 0.07
C GLU A 83 7.81 8.85 0.78
N THR A 84 7.43 8.92 2.05
CA THR A 84 6.89 7.75 2.76
C THR A 84 5.62 7.23 2.10
N TYR A 85 4.71 8.10 1.64
CA TYR A 85 3.52 7.66 0.91
C TYR A 85 3.90 6.83 -0.32
N VAL A 86 4.70 7.39 -1.23
CA VAL A 86 5.12 6.72 -2.48
C VAL A 86 5.84 5.40 -2.20
N ASN A 87 6.76 5.40 -1.24
CA ASN A 87 7.54 4.20 -0.90
C ASN A 87 6.71 3.13 -0.16
N ASN A 88 5.45 3.38 0.17
CA ASN A 88 4.61 2.43 0.89
C ASN A 88 3.22 2.22 0.24
N THR A 89 3.10 2.52 -1.05
CA THR A 89 1.87 2.33 -1.83
C THR A 89 2.09 1.48 -3.09
N HIS A 90 2.94 0.46 -3.00
CA HIS A 90 3.22 -0.37 -4.15
C HIS A 90 1.99 -1.20 -4.53
N THR A 91 1.74 -1.29 -5.82
CA THR A 91 0.84 -2.31 -6.39
C THR A 91 1.48 -3.68 -6.28
N LYS A 92 0.65 -4.73 -6.40
CA LYS A 92 1.14 -6.10 -6.48
C LYS A 92 2.11 -6.28 -7.64
N GLU A 93 1.79 -5.71 -8.79
CA GLU A 93 2.59 -5.78 -10.01
C GLU A 93 3.95 -5.10 -9.83
N GLU A 94 4.02 -3.96 -9.13
CA GLU A 94 5.26 -3.28 -8.80
C GLU A 94 6.12 -4.11 -7.83
N ILE A 95 5.52 -4.74 -6.82
CA ILE A 95 6.23 -5.64 -5.90
C ILE A 95 6.79 -6.85 -6.65
N GLU A 96 5.97 -7.49 -7.49
CA GLU A 96 6.41 -8.60 -8.33
C GLU A 96 7.57 -8.19 -9.24
N ALA A 97 7.46 -7.04 -9.91
CA ALA A 97 8.51 -6.51 -10.77
C ALA A 97 9.79 -6.20 -9.99
N MET A 98 9.66 -5.59 -8.80
CA MET A 98 10.77 -5.29 -7.90
C MET A 98 11.52 -6.56 -7.52
N ILE A 99 10.81 -7.62 -7.14
CA ILE A 99 11.41 -8.91 -6.74
C ILE A 99 12.01 -9.63 -7.95
N LYS A 100 11.31 -9.69 -9.09
CA LYS A 100 11.76 -10.45 -10.28
C LYS A 100 12.97 -9.80 -10.94
N SER A 101 12.95 -8.48 -11.15
CA SER A 101 13.96 -7.76 -11.95
C SER A 101 15.26 -7.43 -11.20
N SER A 102 15.23 -7.40 -9.86
CA SER A 102 16.39 -7.02 -9.05
C SER A 102 17.37 -8.19 -8.84
N THR A 103 18.62 -7.88 -8.52
CA THR A 103 19.54 -8.82 -7.83
C THR A 103 19.25 -8.82 -6.33
N ALA A 104 19.72 -9.84 -5.58
CA ALA A 104 19.53 -9.89 -4.12
C ALA A 104 20.04 -8.62 -3.39
N ALA A 105 21.18 -8.06 -3.84
CA ALA A 105 21.73 -6.83 -3.26
C ALA A 105 20.90 -5.59 -3.60
N GLN A 106 20.36 -5.51 -4.83
CA GLN A 106 19.46 -4.43 -5.23
C GLN A 106 18.13 -4.51 -4.48
N LEU A 107 17.55 -5.72 -4.37
CA LEU A 107 16.33 -5.96 -3.61
C LEU A 107 16.51 -5.50 -2.17
N LYS A 108 17.60 -5.91 -1.51
CA LYS A 108 17.90 -5.49 -0.14
C LYS A 108 17.91 -3.97 0.02
N LYS A 109 18.46 -3.24 -0.95
CA LYS A 109 18.46 -1.77 -0.94
C LYS A 109 17.06 -1.20 -1.10
N GLN A 110 16.30 -1.67 -2.08
CA GLN A 110 14.93 -1.20 -2.34
C GLN A 110 14.02 -1.42 -1.13
N LEU A 111 14.14 -2.57 -0.47
CA LEU A 111 13.37 -2.89 0.75
C LEU A 111 13.66 -1.94 1.93
N THR A 112 14.78 -1.22 1.95
CA THR A 112 15.05 -0.24 3.03
C THR A 112 14.23 1.03 2.92
N GLU A 113 13.68 1.31 1.74
CA GLU A 113 12.83 2.49 1.48
C GLU A 113 11.40 2.26 2.03
N ILE A 114 11.00 1.00 2.18
CA ILE A 114 9.71 0.58 2.74
C ILE A 114 9.80 0.58 4.28
N THR A 115 9.10 1.52 4.90
CA THR A 115 9.17 1.80 6.34
C THR A 115 7.90 1.43 7.09
N VAL A 116 6.77 1.25 6.39
CA VAL A 116 5.48 0.90 6.98
C VAL A 116 5.34 -0.61 7.12
N GLU A 117 5.16 -1.09 8.35
CA GLU A 117 5.06 -2.52 8.65
C GLU A 117 3.95 -3.25 7.87
N ALA A 118 2.81 -2.59 7.67
CA ALA A 118 1.72 -3.15 6.88
C ALA A 118 2.09 -3.32 5.40
N GLU A 119 2.94 -2.45 4.85
CA GLU A 119 3.48 -2.61 3.51
C GLU A 119 4.49 -3.76 3.46
N LYS A 120 5.33 -3.89 4.49
CA LYS A 120 6.26 -5.03 4.57
C LYS A 120 5.54 -6.36 4.53
N GLN A 121 4.49 -6.48 5.34
CA GLN A 121 3.66 -7.67 5.32
C GLN A 121 3.04 -7.90 3.94
N PHE A 122 2.58 -6.85 3.26
CA PHE A 122 2.02 -6.97 1.92
C PHE A 122 3.07 -7.44 0.89
N VAL A 123 4.31 -6.97 0.98
CA VAL A 123 5.43 -7.46 0.15
C VAL A 123 5.65 -8.96 0.34
N ILE A 124 5.62 -9.43 1.60
CA ILE A 124 5.77 -10.86 1.91
C ILE A 124 4.58 -11.65 1.38
N ASP A 125 3.34 -11.19 1.62
CA ASP A 125 2.14 -11.85 1.11
C ASP A 125 2.22 -12.03 -0.41
N VAL A 126 2.60 -10.98 -1.15
CA VAL A 126 2.76 -11.03 -2.60
C VAL A 126 3.88 -12.00 -3.00
N ALA A 127 5.03 -11.95 -2.33
CA ALA A 127 6.15 -12.85 -2.60
C ALA A 127 5.80 -14.33 -2.37
N SER A 128 5.00 -14.62 -1.35
CA SER A 128 4.53 -15.98 -1.05
C SER A 128 3.62 -16.55 -2.14
N GLU A 129 2.94 -15.71 -2.92
CA GLU A 129 2.09 -16.20 -4.03
C GLU A 129 2.89 -16.80 -5.21
N PHE A 130 4.18 -16.47 -5.32
CA PHE A 130 5.06 -16.95 -6.40
C PHE A 130 6.45 -17.34 -5.87
N SER A 131 6.54 -17.80 -4.62
CA SER A 131 7.80 -18.13 -3.95
C SER A 131 8.63 -19.15 -4.73
N ASP A 132 7.98 -20.10 -5.40
CA ASP A 132 8.59 -21.11 -6.27
C ASP A 132 9.40 -20.49 -7.43
N ASP A 133 9.03 -19.30 -7.89
CA ASP A 133 9.71 -18.57 -8.97
C ASP A 133 10.79 -17.61 -8.46
N ILE A 134 10.94 -17.47 -7.14
CA ILE A 134 11.92 -16.57 -6.51
C ILE A 134 13.20 -17.36 -6.18
N ALA A 135 14.33 -16.88 -6.70
CA ALA A 135 15.63 -17.45 -6.38
C ALA A 135 15.90 -17.45 -4.85
N LYS A 136 16.41 -18.55 -4.31
CA LYS A 136 16.66 -18.75 -2.86
C LYS A 136 17.37 -17.58 -2.17
N GLY A 137 18.37 -16.97 -2.81
CA GLY A 137 19.08 -15.82 -2.24
C GLY A 137 18.19 -14.58 -2.02
N LYS A 138 17.15 -14.39 -2.83
CA LYS A 138 16.15 -13.32 -2.65
C LYS A 138 15.16 -13.67 -1.54
N LEU A 139 14.75 -14.93 -1.43
CA LEU A 139 13.91 -15.40 -0.31
C LEU A 139 14.62 -15.19 1.04
N THR A 140 15.92 -15.46 1.12
CA THR A 140 16.73 -15.13 2.31
C THR A 140 16.76 -13.63 2.59
N VAL A 141 16.92 -12.79 1.57
CA VAL A 141 16.88 -11.32 1.75
C VAL A 141 15.52 -10.85 2.30
N LEU A 142 14.41 -11.40 1.80
CA LEU A 142 13.07 -11.08 2.28
C LEU A 142 12.85 -11.54 3.72
N ALA A 143 13.33 -12.73 4.08
CA ALA A 143 13.26 -13.26 5.44
C ALA A 143 14.11 -12.44 6.42
N ASP A 144 15.37 -12.17 6.07
CA ASP A 144 16.28 -11.32 6.84
C ASP A 144 15.67 -9.93 7.09
N TRP A 145 15.01 -9.37 6.07
CA TRP A 145 14.35 -8.06 6.16
C TRP A 145 13.18 -8.04 7.14
N MET A 146 12.47 -9.15 7.28
CA MET A 146 11.43 -9.36 8.29
C MET A 146 12.00 -9.78 9.67
N GLY A 147 13.32 -9.92 9.80
CA GLY A 147 13.95 -10.40 11.03
C GLY A 147 13.75 -11.90 11.27
N VAL A 148 13.52 -12.67 10.21
CA VAL A 148 13.33 -14.13 10.26
C VAL A 148 14.56 -14.82 9.68
N GLU A 149 15.23 -15.65 10.47
CA GLU A 149 16.48 -16.31 10.06
C GLU A 149 16.29 -17.41 9.00
N ASP A 150 15.13 -18.06 8.99
CA ASP A 150 14.82 -19.15 8.06
C ASP A 150 13.68 -18.75 7.13
N SER A 151 13.97 -18.66 5.84
CA SER A 151 12.99 -18.28 4.83
C SER A 151 11.84 -19.29 4.68
N SER A 152 12.02 -20.55 5.07
CA SER A 152 10.94 -21.55 5.06
C SER A 152 9.76 -21.15 5.95
N ILE A 153 10.02 -20.43 7.05
CA ILE A 153 8.97 -19.95 7.96
C ILE A 153 7.97 -19.02 7.25
N LEU A 154 8.42 -18.30 6.23
CA LEU A 154 7.60 -17.34 5.48
C LEU A 154 7.08 -17.87 4.13
N PHE A 155 7.78 -18.84 3.53
CA PHE A 155 7.60 -19.23 2.13
C PHE A 155 7.42 -20.75 1.89
N ASP A 156 7.17 -21.53 2.95
CA ASP A 156 6.85 -22.98 2.85
C ASP A 156 5.54 -23.29 2.11
#